data_AF-A0A4Q5VBK0-F1
#
_entry.id   AF-A0A4Q5VBK0-F1
#
_cell.length_a   1.000
_cell.length_b   1.000
_cell.length_c   1.000
_cell.angle_alpha   90.00
_cell.angle_beta   90.00
_cell.angle_gamma   90.00
#
_symmetry.space_group_name_H-M   'P 1'
#
loop_
_entity.id
_entity.type
_entity.pdbx_description
1 polymer ?
#
loop_
_entity_poly.entity_id
_entity_poly.type
_entity_poly.pdbx_seq_one_letter_code
_entity_poly.pdbx_strand_id
1 'polypeptide(L)'
;MDSIVPSIFLLIFFLLPIVLAMKLYGWKDITAFLIAIFFVPTAFFAVVGLAGLIFKGTSFDAEGLFAIGFVFGLVGIPIYFFIIIPIYFLLKKFSTPLYITFPASVTAVMLLSYVCLSAREIIYMAIPVIAACSIVHSLLIMWLIKKINTIFPERVFTTSA
;
A
#
# COMPACT_ATOMS: atom_id res chain seq x y z
N MET A 1 8.58 -32.33 10.59
CA MET A 1 9.49 -31.22 10.20
C MET A 1 9.00 -30.51 8.92
N ASP A 2 7.89 -30.95 8.33
CA ASP A 2 7.41 -30.50 7.01
C ASP A 2 6.63 -29.18 7.01
N SER A 3 6.25 -28.67 8.18
CA SER A 3 5.53 -27.39 8.31
C SER A 3 6.42 -26.17 8.54
N ILE A 4 7.71 -26.34 8.85
CA ILE A 4 8.60 -25.24 9.27
C ILE A 4 9.25 -24.55 8.06
N VAL A 5 9.65 -25.33 7.04
CA VAL A 5 10.33 -24.81 5.83
C VAL A 5 9.45 -23.83 5.03
N PRO A 6 8.14 -24.10 4.81
CA PRO A 6 7.28 -23.15 4.10
C PRO A 6 7.09 -21.84 4.87
N SER A 7 6.99 -21.91 6.20
CA SER A 7 6.79 -20.73 7.05
C SER A 7 8.02 -19.82 7.08
N ILE A 8 9.23 -20.39 7.15
CA ILE A 8 10.48 -19.61 7.10
C ILE A 8 10.66 -18.97 5.72
N PHE A 9 10.38 -19.71 4.65
CA PHE A 9 10.48 -19.19 3.28
C PHE A 9 9.54 -17.99 3.06
N LEU A 10 8.28 -18.10 3.48
CA LEU A 10 7.31 -17.00 3.45
C LEU A 10 7.81 -15.79 4.26
N LEU A 11 8.29 -16.02 5.47
CA LEU A 11 8.79 -14.96 6.34
C LEU A 11 9.95 -14.19 5.67
N ILE A 12 10.92 -14.91 5.08
CA ILE A 12 12.06 -14.31 4.39
C ILE A 12 11.60 -13.57 3.13
N PHE A 13 10.70 -14.16 2.33
CA PHE A 13 10.20 -13.56 1.11
C PHE A 13 9.50 -12.21 1.36
N PHE A 14 8.81 -12.05 2.49
CA PHE A 14 8.16 -10.79 2.85
C PHE A 14 9.08 -9.82 3.60
N LEU A 15 9.92 -10.31 4.52
CA LEU A 15 10.79 -9.44 5.32
C LEU A 15 11.97 -8.91 4.51
N LEU A 16 12.52 -9.69 3.58
CA LEU A 16 13.72 -9.28 2.84
C LEU A 16 13.49 -8.02 1.99
N PRO A 17 12.41 -7.90 1.18
CA PRO A 17 12.10 -6.67 0.47
C PRO A 17 11.87 -5.47 1.40
N ILE A 18 11.24 -5.72 2.57
CA ILE A 18 10.99 -4.68 3.57
C ILE A 18 12.30 -4.12 4.11
N VAL A 19 13.20 -5.00 4.57
CA VAL A 19 14.50 -4.60 5.12
C VAL A 19 15.36 -3.91 4.07
N LEU A 20 15.39 -4.43 2.83
CA LEU A 20 16.11 -3.80 1.71
C LEU A 20 15.58 -2.40 1.43
N ALA A 21 14.27 -2.23 1.34
CA ALA A 21 13.67 -0.94 1.08
C ALA A 21 13.88 0.03 2.25
N MET A 22 13.83 -0.42 3.51
CA MET A 22 14.15 0.43 4.66
C MET A 22 15.58 0.97 4.59
N LYS A 23 16.52 0.15 4.11
CA LYS A 23 17.92 0.53 3.92
C LYS A 23 18.10 1.51 2.75
N LEU A 24 17.35 1.34 1.66
CA LEU A 24 17.47 2.16 0.45
C LEU A 24 16.72 3.49 0.52
N TYR A 25 15.55 3.49 1.15
CA TYR A 25 14.57 4.58 1.06
C TYR A 25 14.29 5.27 2.41
N GLY A 26 14.80 4.71 3.51
CA GLY A 26 14.59 5.21 4.86
C GLY A 26 13.36 4.61 5.53
N TRP A 27 13.48 4.30 6.82
CA TRP A 27 12.44 3.59 7.58
C TRP A 27 11.11 4.35 7.66
N LYS A 28 11.13 5.69 7.65
CA LYS A 28 9.93 6.53 7.77
C LYS A 28 9.02 6.39 6.56
N ASP A 29 9.60 6.47 5.36
CA ASP A 29 8.87 6.36 4.11
C ASP A 29 8.28 4.95 3.99
N ILE A 30 9.09 3.90 4.23
CA ILE A 30 8.62 2.51 4.19
C ILE A 30 7.51 2.23 5.21
N THR A 31 7.58 2.82 6.41
CA THR A 31 6.52 2.68 7.41
C THR A 31 5.21 3.30 6.92
N ALA A 32 5.25 4.47 6.27
CA ALA A 32 4.07 5.09 5.68
C ALA A 32 3.44 4.20 4.59
N PHE A 33 4.26 3.61 3.74
CA PHE A 33 3.82 2.67 2.72
C PHE A 33 3.16 1.43 3.33
N LEU A 34 3.79 0.78 4.31
CA LEU A 34 3.23 -0.39 4.98
C LEU A 34 1.89 -0.09 5.65
N ILE A 35 1.79 1.03 6.38
CA ILE A 35 0.53 1.43 7.01
C ILE A 35 -0.56 1.59 5.95
N ALA A 36 -0.29 2.27 4.84
CA ALA A 36 -1.29 2.47 3.80
C ALA A 36 -1.73 1.17 3.13
N ILE A 37 -0.78 0.25 2.85
CA ILE A 37 -1.05 -1.05 2.21
C ILE A 37 -2.08 -1.87 3.01
N PHE A 38 -1.96 -1.90 4.34
CA PHE A 38 -2.88 -2.69 5.18
C PHE A 38 -4.12 -1.89 5.59
N PHE A 39 -3.98 -0.60 5.86
CA PHE A 39 -5.06 0.21 6.43
C PHE A 39 -6.16 0.49 5.41
N VAL A 40 -5.83 0.86 4.17
CA VAL A 40 -6.84 1.29 3.20
C VAL A 40 -7.77 0.15 2.77
N PRO A 41 -7.30 -1.07 2.43
CA PRO A 41 -8.20 -2.17 2.11
C PRO A 41 -9.09 -2.53 3.31
N THR A 42 -8.50 -2.61 4.51
CA THR A 42 -9.25 -2.92 5.73
C THR A 42 -10.31 -1.86 6.02
N ALA A 43 -9.99 -0.57 5.91
CA ALA A 43 -10.96 0.50 6.09
C ALA A 43 -12.07 0.46 5.04
N PHE A 44 -11.72 0.21 3.78
CA PHE A 44 -12.70 0.11 2.69
C PHE A 44 -13.69 -1.03 2.91
N PHE A 45 -13.19 -2.24 3.19
CA PHE A 45 -14.05 -3.39 3.45
C PHE A 45 -14.86 -3.23 4.74
N ALA A 46 -14.33 -2.56 5.76
CA ALA A 46 -15.08 -2.24 6.97
C ALA A 46 -16.27 -1.33 6.68
N VAL A 47 -16.05 -0.27 5.86
CA VAL A 47 -17.11 0.65 5.44
C VAL A 47 -18.17 -0.07 4.61
N VAL A 48 -17.75 -0.92 3.67
CA VAL A 48 -18.68 -1.72 2.86
C VAL A 48 -19.49 -2.69 3.73
N GLY A 49 -18.84 -3.37 4.67
CA GLY A 49 -19.50 -4.27 5.62
C GLY A 49 -20.50 -3.54 6.50
N LEU A 50 -20.14 -2.37 7.02
CA LEU A 50 -21.01 -1.54 7.85
C LEU A 50 -22.21 -1.02 7.05
N ALA A 51 -21.99 -0.61 5.80
CA ALA A 51 -23.08 -0.24 4.90
C ALA A 51 -24.02 -1.43 4.62
N GLY A 52 -23.48 -2.64 4.44
CA GLY A 52 -24.28 -3.86 4.31
C GLY A 52 -25.15 -4.12 5.55
N LEU A 53 -24.58 -3.96 6.75
CA LEU A 53 -25.32 -4.10 8.01
C LEU A 53 -26.47 -3.09 8.10
N ILE A 54 -26.20 -1.81 7.82
CA ILE A 54 -27.19 -0.72 7.96
C ILE A 54 -28.30 -0.81 6.90
N PHE A 55 -27.93 -1.02 5.63
CA PHE A 55 -28.87 -0.90 4.51
C PHE A 55 -29.49 -2.23 4.09
N LYS A 56 -28.85 -3.37 4.39
CA LYS A 56 -29.30 -4.70 3.96
C LYS A 56 -29.49 -5.70 5.10
N GLY A 57 -29.18 -5.30 6.34
CA GLY A 57 -29.31 -6.18 7.51
C GLY A 57 -28.34 -7.37 7.50
N THR A 58 -27.24 -7.31 6.74
CA THR A 58 -26.27 -8.41 6.66
C THR A 58 -25.36 -8.43 7.88
N SER A 59 -24.99 -9.61 8.37
CA SER A 59 -24.02 -9.74 9.47
C SER A 59 -22.66 -9.16 9.11
N PHE A 60 -22.04 -8.43 10.05
CA PHE A 60 -20.69 -7.90 9.89
C PHE A 60 -19.67 -8.99 10.27
N ASP A 61 -18.92 -9.49 9.28
CA ASP A 61 -17.87 -10.48 9.50
C ASP A 61 -16.50 -9.80 9.69
N ALA A 62 -16.13 -9.62 10.96
CA ALA A 62 -14.85 -9.01 11.32
C ALA A 62 -13.65 -9.93 11.01
N GLU A 63 -13.81 -11.24 11.10
CA GLU A 63 -12.71 -12.19 10.82
C GLU A 63 -12.41 -12.23 9.33
N GLY A 64 -13.45 -12.31 8.50
CA GLY A 64 -13.33 -12.21 7.04
C GLY A 64 -12.72 -10.87 6.60
N LEU A 65 -13.04 -9.78 7.28
CA LEU A 65 -12.45 -8.47 7.02
C LEU A 65 -10.92 -8.48 7.20
N PHE A 66 -10.43 -9.01 8.32
CA PHE A 66 -8.98 -9.10 8.57
C PHE A 66 -8.29 -10.06 7.60
N ALA A 67 -8.93 -11.18 7.26
CA ALA A 67 -8.40 -12.13 6.29
C ALA A 67 -8.24 -11.50 4.90
N ILE A 68 -9.27 -10.79 4.42
CA ILE A 68 -9.22 -10.09 3.12
C ILE A 68 -8.16 -8.99 3.15
N GLY A 69 -8.13 -8.16 4.20
CA GLY A 69 -7.12 -7.11 4.36
C GLY A 69 -5.69 -7.67 4.33
N PHE A 70 -5.46 -8.81 4.98
CA PHE A 70 -4.17 -9.49 4.97
C PHE A 70 -3.79 -10.00 3.57
N VAL A 71 -4.71 -10.66 2.86
CA VAL A 71 -4.47 -11.14 1.48
C VAL A 71 -4.17 -9.97 0.54
N PHE A 72 -4.92 -8.88 0.62
CA PHE A 72 -4.65 -7.66 -0.14
C PHE A 72 -3.27 -7.08 0.20
N GLY A 73 -2.88 -7.08 1.48
CA GLY A 73 -1.55 -6.67 1.90
C GLY A 73 -0.45 -7.54 1.31
N LEU A 74 -0.60 -8.87 1.34
CA LEU A 74 0.39 -9.80 0.79
C LEU A 74 0.61 -9.62 -0.72
N VAL A 75 -0.48 -9.45 -1.47
CA VAL A 75 -0.40 -9.20 -2.93
C VAL A 75 0.08 -7.78 -3.22
N GLY A 76 -0.29 -6.81 -2.38
CA GLY A 76 0.10 -5.42 -2.50
C GLY A 76 1.59 -5.20 -2.26
N ILE A 77 2.21 -5.90 -1.31
CA ILE A 77 3.63 -5.70 -0.95
C ILE A 77 4.55 -5.75 -2.18
N PRO A 78 4.56 -6.80 -3.03
CA PRO A 78 5.39 -6.80 -4.23
C PRO A 78 5.18 -5.59 -5.14
N ILE A 79 3.92 -5.24 -5.44
CA ILE A 79 3.59 -4.11 -6.31
C ILE A 79 4.13 -2.79 -5.72
N TYR A 80 3.90 -2.59 -4.43
CA TYR A 80 4.32 -1.37 -3.75
C TYR A 80 5.85 -1.25 -3.66
N PHE A 81 6.53 -2.33 -3.31
CA PHE A 81 7.98 -2.31 -3.10
C PHE A 81 8.78 -2.28 -4.41
N PHE A 82 8.32 -3.00 -5.45
CA PHE A 82 9.06 -3.07 -6.71
C PHE A 82 8.69 -1.96 -7.69
N ILE A 83 7.51 -1.34 -7.56
CA ILE A 83 7.02 -0.37 -8.56
C ILE A 83 6.67 0.97 -7.90
N ILE A 84 5.74 1.00 -6.94
CA ILE A 84 5.18 2.25 -6.42
C ILE A 84 6.22 3.08 -5.65
N ILE A 85 7.02 2.44 -4.79
CA ILE A 85 8.08 3.10 -4.02
C ILE A 85 9.13 3.70 -4.97
N PRO A 86 9.73 2.96 -5.92
CA PRO A 86 10.63 3.55 -6.92
C PRO A 86 10.04 4.74 -7.66
N ILE A 87 8.77 4.67 -8.07
CA ILE A 87 8.07 5.80 -8.72
C ILE A 87 8.01 7.02 -7.80
N TYR A 88 7.64 6.83 -6.53
CA TYR A 88 7.61 7.93 -5.55
C TYR A 88 8.96 8.65 -5.46
N PHE A 89 10.05 7.90 -5.35
CA PHE A 89 11.39 8.47 -5.25
C PHE A 89 11.88 9.11 -6.55
N LEU A 90 11.52 8.56 -7.71
CA LEU A 90 11.80 9.19 -9.00
C LEU A 90 11.07 10.53 -9.12
N LEU A 91 9.77 10.57 -8.83
CA LEU A 91 8.98 11.82 -8.87
C LEU A 91 9.53 12.86 -7.89
N LYS A 92 9.92 12.42 -6.68
CA LYS A 92 10.56 13.28 -5.67
C LYS A 92 11.90 13.84 -6.17
N LYS A 93 12.71 13.02 -6.85
CA LYS A 93 14.00 13.44 -7.44
C LYS A 93 13.83 14.46 -8.57
N PHE A 94 12.76 14.36 -9.35
CA PHE A 94 12.44 15.31 -10.43
C PHE A 94 11.70 16.56 -9.95
N SER A 95 11.48 16.73 -8.64
CA SER A 95 10.77 17.88 -8.06
C SER A 95 9.39 18.14 -8.69
N THR A 96 8.69 17.08 -9.12
CA THR A 96 7.35 17.19 -9.69
C THR A 96 6.31 17.47 -8.58
N PRO A 97 5.13 18.02 -8.91
CA PRO A 97 4.06 18.17 -7.93
C PRO A 97 3.57 16.79 -7.47
N LEU A 98 4.13 16.28 -6.37
CA LEU A 98 3.86 14.93 -5.85
C LEU A 98 2.38 14.72 -5.56
N TYR A 99 1.67 15.76 -5.11
CA TYR A 99 0.24 15.68 -4.81
C TYR A 99 -0.65 15.30 -5.99
N ILE A 100 -0.15 15.49 -7.22
CA ILE A 100 -0.87 15.18 -8.46
C ILE A 100 -0.20 13.98 -9.14
N THR A 101 1.11 14.06 -9.33
CA THR A 101 1.87 13.08 -10.13
C THR A 101 1.96 11.71 -9.48
N PHE A 102 2.05 11.64 -8.15
CA PHE A 102 2.12 10.37 -7.45
C PHE A 102 0.78 9.61 -7.49
N PRO A 103 -0.37 10.19 -7.08
CA PRO A 103 -1.68 9.55 -7.24
C PRO A 103 -1.99 9.13 -8.68
N ALA A 104 -1.65 9.96 -9.67
CA ALA A 104 -1.83 9.63 -11.09
C ALA A 104 -1.00 8.40 -11.49
N SER A 105 0.27 8.34 -11.08
CA SER A 105 1.16 7.22 -11.40
C SER A 105 0.72 5.92 -10.73
N VAL A 106 0.32 5.96 -9.46
CA VAL A 106 -0.21 4.77 -8.76
C VAL A 106 -1.48 4.28 -9.43
N THR A 107 -2.39 5.20 -9.77
CA THR A 107 -3.63 4.85 -10.48
C THR A 107 -3.35 4.19 -11.82
N ALA A 108 -2.41 4.74 -12.61
CA ALA A 108 -1.99 4.16 -13.88
C ALA A 108 -1.40 2.75 -13.71
N VAL A 109 -0.52 2.54 -12.72
CA VAL A 109 0.08 1.23 -12.43
C VAL A 109 -0.97 0.22 -12.02
N MET A 110 -1.90 0.59 -11.14
CA MET A 110 -2.94 -0.31 -10.63
C MET A 110 -3.96 -0.68 -11.73
N LEU A 111 -4.35 0.29 -12.56
CA LEU A 111 -5.22 0.03 -13.70
C LEU A 111 -4.53 -0.84 -14.75
N LEU A 112 -3.26 -0.58 -15.06
CA LEU A 112 -2.48 -1.40 -15.98
C LEU A 112 -2.34 -2.83 -15.45
N SER A 113 -2.02 -2.98 -14.16
CA SER A 113 -1.94 -4.28 -13.49
C SER A 113 -3.28 -5.02 -13.58
N TYR A 114 -4.39 -4.32 -13.34
CA TYR A 114 -5.73 -4.89 -13.47
C TYR A 114 -6.03 -5.35 -14.90
N VAL A 115 -5.73 -4.53 -15.92
CA VAL A 115 -5.94 -4.90 -17.32
C VAL A 115 -5.06 -6.09 -17.72
N CYS A 116 -3.79 -6.10 -17.32
CA CYS A 116 -2.86 -7.19 -17.62
C CYS A 116 -3.23 -8.51 -16.92
N LEU A 117 -3.81 -8.44 -15.72
CA LEU A 117 -4.20 -9.62 -14.95
C LEU A 117 -5.64 -10.10 -15.24
N SER A 118 -6.47 -9.25 -15.85
CA SER A 118 -7.84 -9.61 -16.25
C SER A 118 -7.80 -10.50 -17.50
N ALA A 119 -7.47 -11.77 -17.30
CA ALA A 119 -7.20 -12.73 -18.37
C ALA A 119 -8.41 -13.13 -19.24
N ARG A 120 -9.64 -12.80 -18.82
CA ARG A 120 -10.85 -13.24 -19.54
C ARG A 120 -11.94 -12.18 -19.68
N GLU A 121 -12.20 -11.37 -18.67
CA GLU A 121 -13.24 -10.33 -18.74
C GLU A 121 -12.86 -9.10 -17.89
N ILE A 122 -12.93 -7.92 -18.49
CA ILE A 122 -12.76 -6.65 -17.79
C ILE A 122 -14.11 -6.29 -17.15
N ILE A 123 -14.18 -6.30 -15.83
CA ILE A 123 -15.33 -5.78 -15.09
C ILE A 123 -15.20 -4.25 -15.06
N TYR A 124 -15.93 -3.57 -15.95
CA TYR A 124 -15.87 -2.10 -16.07
C TYR A 124 -16.24 -1.37 -14.77
N MET A 125 -17.13 -1.94 -13.96
CA MET A 125 -17.49 -1.39 -12.65
C MET A 125 -16.33 -1.39 -11.64
N ALA A 126 -15.31 -2.24 -11.84
CA ALA A 126 -14.15 -2.29 -10.96
C ALA A 126 -13.15 -1.15 -11.25
N ILE A 127 -13.12 -0.62 -12.47
CA ILE A 127 -12.20 0.46 -12.88
C ILE A 127 -12.29 1.70 -11.97
N PRO A 128 -13.47 2.31 -11.75
CA PRO A 128 -13.58 3.48 -10.87
C PRO A 128 -13.22 3.16 -9.42
N VAL A 129 -13.50 1.94 -8.94
CA VAL A 129 -13.15 1.50 -7.59
C VAL A 129 -11.63 1.40 -7.43
N ILE A 130 -10.95 0.78 -8.40
CA ILE A 130 -9.50 0.67 -8.43
C ILE A 130 -8.85 2.06 -8.48
N ALA A 131 -9.37 2.95 -9.32
CA ALA A 131 -8.87 4.32 -9.41
C ALA A 131 -9.05 5.09 -8.10
N ALA A 132 -10.25 5.06 -7.51
CA ALA A 132 -10.52 5.71 -6.23
C ALA A 132 -9.62 5.17 -5.10
N CYS A 133 -9.48 3.85 -5.01
CA CYS A 133 -8.63 3.20 -4.01
C CYS A 133 -7.16 3.61 -4.19
N SER A 134 -6.66 3.63 -5.44
CA SER A 134 -5.29 4.03 -5.78
C SER A 134 -4.99 5.48 -5.37
N ILE A 135 -5.94 6.39 -5.62
CA ILE A 135 -5.83 7.79 -5.21
C ILE A 135 -5.79 7.89 -3.68
N VAL A 136 -6.73 7.24 -2.98
CA VAL A 136 -6.79 7.26 -1.51
C VAL A 136 -5.51 6.72 -0.89
N HIS A 137 -5.00 5.59 -1.38
CA HIS A 137 -3.70 5.04 -0.94
C HIS A 137 -2.58 6.08 -1.10
N SER A 138 -2.46 6.68 -2.28
CA SER A 138 -1.37 7.59 -2.59
C SER A 138 -1.41 8.88 -1.75
N LEU A 139 -2.62 9.43 -1.56
CA LEU A 139 -2.85 10.58 -0.69
C LEU A 139 -2.55 10.27 0.77
N LEU A 140 -2.98 9.10 1.25
CA LEU A 140 -2.70 8.65 2.61
C LEU A 140 -1.19 8.48 2.83
N ILE A 141 -0.47 7.87 1.88
CA ILE A 141 0.99 7.70 1.96
C ILE A 141 1.68 9.05 2.09
N MET A 142 1.36 10.02 1.22
CA MET A 142 1.97 11.35 1.28
C MET A 142 1.67 12.05 2.61
N TRP A 143 0.43 11.95 3.08
CA TRP A 143 0.03 12.51 4.38
C TRP A 143 0.80 11.85 5.54
N LEU A 144 0.93 10.52 5.53
CA LEU A 144 1.69 9.77 6.52
C LEU A 144 3.18 10.15 6.50
N ILE A 145 3.80 10.22 5.32
CA ILE A 145 5.20 10.64 5.18
C ILE A 145 5.40 12.04 5.78
N LYS A 146 4.54 13.00 5.43
CA LYS A 146 4.58 14.36 5.99
C LYS A 146 4.45 14.34 7.51
N LYS A 147 3.51 13.55 8.03
CA LYS A 147 3.23 13.48 9.47
C LYS A 147 4.36 12.81 10.25
N ILE A 148 4.87 11.67 9.78
CA ILE A 148 5.98 10.94 10.39
C ILE A 148 7.24 11.81 10.41
N ASN A 149 7.55 12.53 9.31
CA ASN A 149 8.71 13.43 9.27
C ASN A 149 8.58 14.62 10.23
N THR A 150 7.35 15.07 10.53
CA THR A 150 7.11 16.13 11.51
C THR A 150 7.28 15.62 12.95
N ILE A 151 6.84 14.38 13.24
CA ILE A 151 6.92 13.78 14.58
C ILE A 151 8.35 13.33 14.90
N PHE A 152 9.02 12.75 13.91
CA PHE A 152 10.40 12.27 14.01
C PHE A 152 11.26 13.06 13.04
N PRO A 153 11.62 14.31 13.33
CA PRO A 153 12.59 15.03 12.49
C PRO A 153 13.92 14.27 12.50
N GLU A 154 14.61 14.23 11.37
CA GLU A 154 16.00 13.77 11.40
C GLU A 154 16.79 14.72 12.28
N ARG A 155 17.29 14.23 13.42
CA ARG A 155 18.29 14.96 14.18
C ARG A 155 19.50 15.04 13.26
N VAL A 156 19.70 16.21 12.65
CA VAL A 156 20.96 16.57 12.02
C VAL A 156 21.99 16.49 13.13
N PHE A 157 22.66 15.33 13.25
CA PHE A 157 23.94 15.29 13.93
C PHE A 157 24.85 16.09 13.03
N THR A 158 24.96 17.38 13.31
CA THR A 158 26.07 18.20 12.85
C THR A 158 27.32 17.51 13.39
N THR A 159 27.95 16.67 12.58
CA THR A 159 29.37 16.36 12.76
C THR A 159 30.11 17.64 12.42
N SER A 160 30.22 18.52 13.41
CA SER A 160 31.29 19.50 13.47
C SER A 160 32.57 18.71 13.76
N ALA A 161 33.39 18.50 12.72
CA ALA A 161 34.80 18.20 12.83
C ALA A 161 35.50 18.86 11.63
#